data_AF-A0A3B8HGB5-F1
#
_entry.id   AF-A0A3B8HGB5-F1
#
_cell.length_a   1.000
_cell.length_b   1.000
_cell.length_c   1.000
_cell.angle_alpha   90.00
_cell.angle_beta   90.00
_cell.angle_gamma   90.00
#
_symmetry.space_group_name_H-M   'P 1'
#
loop_
_entity.id
_entity.type
_entity.pdbx_description
1 polymer ?
#
loop_
_entity_poly.entity_id
_entity_poly.type
_entity_poly.pdbx_seq_one_letter_code
_entity_poly.pdbx_strand_id
1 'polypeptide(L)'
;MSDPIVKTCAYVLVHAPDFVRYGSKPTREIANSPDPVLAVIENHLRSFEEAVEYPPNQVYIGNLHPDRLNDIELPWYRHPLKGASRFGAYGEITPQDEFIGLLKLADEFGLIWLEKEAAPLFLQALKGNDRWSEADFAKKIGAGMGLERIQEKIAHQGSLPLYHQGRLVGCIHRHHEQDESLTAQILLENLMNKTSGALALKHLLQKAGLVPEDVDFILSCSEEAVGDRYNRGGGSMAKAIGEMCGCVRATGCDIKAFCVGPVYAIILAAGLVKAGLFKRVAVVGGGCLAKLGMKFQGHVAKDMPILEDVLGALAFLVTEDDGETPVIRMDGIGKHDIGSGSSQQKIMEALVLKPLDRMGKKVTDIDKYATEMHNPEVTVPAGSGNVPLNNYRMIAALAVLRSEIARSDIDRFVLERGMPGFSPTQGHIPAAVPFLGHAIDSIKHGEIDNAMFLAKGSLFLGRMSQLSDGMSFLIEKNPKER
;
A
#
# COMPACT_ATOMS: atom_id res chain seq x y z
N MET A 1 -30.57 -10.29 0.19
CA MET A 1 -29.15 -10.68 0.22
C MET A 1 -28.47 -9.83 1.28
N SER A 2 -27.55 -10.39 2.05
CA SER A 2 -26.84 -9.64 3.09
C SER A 2 -26.03 -8.50 2.49
N ASP A 3 -25.97 -7.33 3.16
CA ASP A 3 -25.13 -6.24 2.68
C ASP A 3 -23.65 -6.54 2.99
N PRO A 4 -22.72 -6.22 2.09
CA PRO A 4 -21.31 -6.49 2.31
C PRO A 4 -20.70 -5.45 3.26
N ILE A 5 -19.81 -5.90 4.12
CA ILE A 5 -19.03 -5.08 5.05
C ILE A 5 -17.54 -5.29 4.83
N VAL A 6 -16.72 -4.29 5.19
CA VAL A 6 -15.29 -4.52 5.43
C VAL A 6 -15.11 -4.80 6.92
N LYS A 7 -15.07 -6.08 7.28
CA LYS A 7 -15.08 -6.54 8.69
C LYS A 7 -13.88 -6.01 9.46
N THR A 8 -12.71 -6.04 8.85
CA THR A 8 -11.46 -5.55 9.44
C THR A 8 -10.42 -5.25 8.35
N CYS A 9 -9.37 -4.55 8.74
CA CYS A 9 -8.27 -4.12 7.89
C CYS A 9 -6.92 -4.35 8.58
N ALA A 10 -5.88 -4.47 7.76
CA ALA A 10 -4.50 -4.44 8.20
C ALA A 10 -3.65 -3.54 7.30
N TYR A 11 -2.72 -2.81 7.92
CA TYR A 11 -1.78 -1.93 7.25
C TYR A 11 -0.38 -2.18 7.79
N VAL A 12 0.57 -2.41 6.89
CA VAL A 12 1.96 -2.70 7.23
C VAL A 12 2.86 -1.73 6.47
N LEU A 13 3.87 -1.21 7.16
CA LEU A 13 5.01 -0.54 6.54
C LEU A 13 6.24 -1.42 6.71
N VAL A 14 7.01 -1.62 5.65
CA VAL A 14 8.33 -2.23 5.75
C VAL A 14 9.36 -1.14 5.55
N HIS A 15 10.16 -0.84 6.57
CA HIS A 15 11.30 0.05 6.43
C HIS A 15 12.43 -0.68 5.70
N ALA A 16 12.78 -0.20 4.51
CA ALA A 16 13.68 -0.86 3.58
C ALA A 16 14.71 0.13 2.98
N PRO A 17 15.51 0.82 3.82
CA PRO A 17 16.41 1.89 3.40
C PRO A 17 17.45 1.44 2.37
N ASP A 18 18.08 0.28 2.53
CA ASP A 18 19.10 -0.18 1.59
C ASP A 18 18.51 -0.57 0.23
N PHE A 19 17.21 -0.90 0.18
CA PHE A 19 16.50 -1.22 -1.06
C PHE A 19 16.12 0.01 -1.89
N VAL A 20 16.23 1.23 -1.33
CA VAL A 20 15.99 2.48 -2.07
C VAL A 20 16.83 2.54 -3.35
N ARG A 21 18.06 2.03 -3.33
CA ARG A 21 18.94 1.98 -4.51
C ARG A 21 18.34 1.22 -5.70
N TYR A 22 17.41 0.30 -5.44
CA TYR A 22 16.74 -0.52 -6.45
C TYR A 22 15.40 0.07 -6.91
N GLY A 23 14.99 1.22 -6.37
CA GLY A 23 13.86 1.97 -6.90
C GLY A 23 14.07 2.35 -8.37
N SER A 24 12.98 2.55 -9.12
CA SER A 24 13.06 2.80 -10.57
C SER A 24 13.83 4.09 -10.89
N LYS A 25 13.62 5.15 -10.10
CA LYS A 25 14.34 6.41 -10.28
C LYS A 25 15.77 6.32 -9.72
N PRO A 26 16.02 5.90 -8.46
CA PRO A 26 17.37 5.68 -7.93
C PRO A 26 18.29 4.85 -8.84
N THR A 27 17.84 3.68 -9.28
CA THR A 27 18.64 2.77 -10.14
C THR A 27 19.16 3.48 -11.40
N ARG A 28 18.28 4.25 -12.07
CA ARG A 28 18.66 4.98 -13.30
C ARG A 28 19.60 6.13 -13.03
N GLU A 29 19.40 6.88 -11.95
CA GLU A 29 20.26 8.02 -11.63
C GLU A 29 21.66 7.57 -11.19
N ILE A 30 21.74 6.46 -10.44
CA ILE A 30 23.02 5.83 -10.07
C ILE A 30 23.78 5.35 -11.31
N ALA A 31 23.10 4.75 -12.27
CA ALA A 31 23.75 4.23 -13.48
C ALA A 31 24.19 5.31 -14.49
N ASN A 32 23.51 6.46 -14.52
CA ASN A 32 23.70 7.49 -15.55
C ASN A 32 24.46 8.74 -15.08
N SER A 33 24.89 8.81 -13.82
CA SER A 33 25.57 9.98 -13.27
C SER A 33 27.08 9.72 -13.05
N PRO A 34 27.96 10.67 -13.40
CA PRO A 34 29.35 10.64 -12.99
C PRO A 34 29.52 10.99 -11.49
N ASP A 35 28.51 11.61 -10.88
CA ASP A 35 28.50 12.01 -9.47
C ASP A 35 28.17 10.81 -8.56
N PRO A 36 28.61 10.83 -7.28
CA PRO A 36 28.38 9.73 -6.34
C PRO A 36 26.93 9.73 -5.81
N VAL A 37 25.94 9.58 -6.70
CA VAL A 37 24.50 9.60 -6.39
C VAL A 37 24.14 8.57 -5.31
N LEU A 38 24.76 7.39 -5.34
CA LEU A 38 24.54 6.36 -4.31
C LEU A 38 24.93 6.86 -2.91
N ALA A 39 26.10 7.49 -2.76
CA ALA A 39 26.53 8.02 -1.47
C ALA A 39 25.61 9.13 -0.98
N VAL A 40 25.10 9.97 -1.90
CA VAL A 40 24.11 11.00 -1.57
C VAL A 40 22.81 10.36 -1.07
N ILE A 41 22.31 9.31 -1.75
CA ILE A 41 21.13 8.58 -1.28
C ILE A 41 21.39 8.00 0.11
N GLU A 42 22.50 7.30 0.31
CA GLU A 42 22.87 6.64 1.57
C GLU A 42 22.93 7.64 2.75
N ASN A 43 23.45 8.85 2.51
CA ASN A 43 23.53 9.91 3.52
C ASN A 43 22.16 10.49 3.92
N HIS A 44 21.10 10.25 3.15
CA HIS A 44 19.75 10.72 3.44
C HIS A 44 18.79 9.59 3.83
N LEU A 45 19.27 8.35 3.98
CA LEU A 45 18.46 7.24 4.48
C LEU A 45 18.20 7.40 5.97
N ARG A 46 17.00 7.03 6.41
CA ARG A 46 16.63 7.07 7.82
C ARG A 46 17.03 5.80 8.53
N SER A 47 17.23 5.91 9.83
CA SER A 47 17.22 4.78 10.76
C SER A 47 15.81 4.21 10.92
N PHE A 48 15.72 2.98 11.44
CA PHE A 48 14.43 2.36 11.75
C PHE A 48 13.64 3.16 12.79
N GLU A 49 14.31 3.70 13.80
CA GLU A 49 13.67 4.49 14.85
C GLU A 49 13.08 5.78 14.31
N GLU A 50 13.78 6.50 13.43
CA GLU A 50 13.23 7.67 12.74
C GLU A 50 12.03 7.32 11.86
N ALA A 51 12.02 6.15 11.21
CA ALA A 51 10.87 5.69 10.44
C ALA A 51 9.68 5.34 11.35
N VAL A 52 9.93 4.77 12.53
CA VAL A 52 8.87 4.45 13.51
C VAL A 52 8.30 5.73 14.13
N GLU A 53 9.14 6.66 14.57
CA GLU A 53 8.70 7.88 15.24
C GLU A 53 8.09 8.91 14.28
N TYR A 54 8.16 8.70 12.97
CA TYR A 54 7.59 9.59 11.97
C TYR A 54 6.05 9.63 12.05
N PRO A 55 5.42 10.79 12.34
CA PRO A 55 3.99 10.84 12.63
C PRO A 55 3.07 10.25 11.53
N PRO A 56 3.29 10.49 10.23
CA PRO A 56 2.49 9.86 9.16
C PRO A 56 2.57 8.33 9.13
N ASN A 57 3.70 7.74 9.50
CA ASN A 57 3.83 6.28 9.59
C ASN A 57 2.99 5.75 10.77
N GLN A 58 2.95 6.48 11.89
CA GLN A 58 2.10 6.15 13.04
C GLN A 58 0.60 6.30 12.71
N VAL A 59 0.22 7.24 11.84
CA VAL A 59 -1.14 7.30 11.30
C VAL A 59 -1.45 6.07 10.46
N TYR A 60 -0.53 5.65 9.60
CA TYR A 60 -0.73 4.52 8.69
C TYR A 60 -1.00 3.20 9.44
N ILE A 61 -0.27 2.94 10.54
CA ILE A 61 -0.46 1.73 11.36
C ILE A 61 -1.53 1.88 12.46
N GLY A 62 -2.18 3.04 12.57
CA GLY A 62 -3.34 3.25 13.44
C GLY A 62 -3.07 3.72 14.87
N ASN A 63 -1.87 4.23 15.16
CA ASN A 63 -1.55 4.79 16.48
C ASN A 63 -1.94 6.26 16.63
N LEU A 64 -2.15 6.96 15.51
CA LEU A 64 -2.56 8.36 15.48
C LEU A 64 -3.70 8.55 14.47
N HIS A 65 -4.77 9.24 14.85
CA HIS A 65 -5.83 9.59 13.91
C HIS A 65 -5.31 10.64 12.89
N PRO A 66 -5.63 10.57 11.58
CA PRO A 66 -5.07 11.47 10.56
C PRO A 66 -5.25 12.97 10.87
N ASP A 67 -6.39 13.36 11.44
CA ASP A 67 -6.65 14.77 11.77
C ASP A 67 -5.67 15.34 12.80
N ARG A 68 -5.07 14.49 13.65
CA ARG A 68 -4.06 14.90 14.64
C ARG A 68 -2.76 15.37 13.99
N LEU A 69 -2.52 15.07 12.71
CA LEU A 69 -1.38 15.63 11.98
C LEU A 69 -1.50 17.14 11.79
N ASN A 70 -2.70 17.71 11.84
CA ASN A 70 -2.89 19.18 11.82
C ASN A 70 -2.37 19.86 13.10
N ASP A 71 -2.27 19.10 14.20
CA ASP A 71 -1.80 19.60 15.49
C ASP A 71 -0.26 19.51 15.64
N ILE A 72 0.43 18.96 14.64
CA ILE A 72 1.88 18.82 14.61
C ILE A 72 2.45 19.82 13.61
N GLU A 73 3.44 20.60 14.05
CA GLU A 73 4.14 21.56 13.20
C GLU A 73 4.81 20.87 12.01
N LEU A 74 4.78 21.52 10.85
CA LEU A 74 5.49 21.07 9.66
C LEU A 74 6.93 21.62 9.67
N PRO A 75 7.92 20.84 9.20
CA PRO A 75 7.77 19.52 8.61
C PRO A 75 7.76 18.38 9.64
N TRP A 76 6.84 17.41 9.50
CA TRP A 76 6.63 16.32 10.46
C TRP A 76 7.88 15.47 10.72
N TYR A 77 8.76 15.29 9.73
CA TYR A 77 10.03 14.57 9.95
C TYR A 77 10.96 15.24 10.96
N ARG A 78 10.74 16.52 11.31
CA ARG A 78 11.47 17.24 12.38
C ARG A 78 10.76 17.19 13.73
N HIS A 79 9.54 16.64 13.79
CA HIS A 79 8.73 16.54 15.00
C HIS A 79 8.34 15.08 15.28
N PRO A 80 9.33 14.20 15.58
CA PRO A 80 9.10 12.78 15.83
C PRO A 80 8.28 12.54 17.10
N LEU A 81 7.41 11.52 17.06
CA LEU A 81 6.69 11.02 18.22
C LEU A 81 7.61 10.11 19.05
N LYS A 82 8.36 10.71 19.97
CA LYS A 82 9.38 10.01 20.76
C LYS A 82 8.81 8.79 21.50
N GLY A 83 9.46 7.63 21.32
CA GLY A 83 9.04 6.38 21.94
C GLY A 83 7.79 5.75 21.32
N ALA A 84 7.43 6.13 20.09
CA ALA A 84 6.33 5.51 19.36
C ALA A 84 6.54 4.00 19.19
N SER A 85 5.45 3.25 19.23
CA SER A 85 5.48 1.80 19.01
C SER A 85 5.59 1.49 17.52
N ARG A 86 6.38 0.46 17.17
CA ARG A 86 6.35 -0.13 15.83
C ARG A 86 5.06 -0.89 15.53
N PHE A 87 4.30 -1.27 16.55
CA PHE A 87 3.00 -1.92 16.43
C PHE A 87 1.87 -0.92 16.66
N GLY A 88 0.79 -1.03 15.91
CA GLY A 88 -0.40 -0.21 16.07
C GLY A 88 -1.70 -0.96 15.80
N ALA A 89 -2.82 -0.26 15.93
CA ALA A 89 -4.15 -0.86 15.87
C ALA A 89 -4.43 -1.61 14.55
N TYR A 90 -3.77 -1.23 13.45
CA TYR A 90 -3.96 -1.85 12.14
C TYR A 90 -2.80 -2.74 11.69
N GLY A 91 -1.66 -2.76 12.39
CA GLY A 91 -0.53 -3.59 11.97
C GLY A 91 0.79 -3.10 12.52
N GLU A 92 1.83 -3.05 11.67
CA GLU A 92 3.18 -2.77 12.14
C GLU A 92 4.07 -2.03 11.14
N ILE A 93 5.17 -1.49 11.66
CA ILE A 93 6.35 -1.07 10.91
C ILE A 93 7.43 -2.14 11.12
N THR A 94 7.78 -2.87 10.07
CA THR A 94 8.75 -3.96 10.08
C THR A 94 10.15 -3.47 9.69
N PRO A 95 11.21 -3.83 10.43
CA PRO A 95 12.58 -3.47 10.08
C PRO A 95 13.11 -4.33 8.92
N GLN A 96 14.16 -3.84 8.26
CA GLN A 96 14.68 -4.45 7.04
C GLN A 96 15.27 -5.85 7.26
N ASP A 97 15.91 -6.11 8.40
CA ASP A 97 16.50 -7.41 8.74
C ASP A 97 15.44 -8.51 8.87
N GLU A 98 14.37 -8.25 9.63
CA GLU A 98 13.20 -9.14 9.67
C GLU A 98 12.64 -9.37 8.26
N PHE A 99 12.49 -8.30 7.47
CA PHE A 99 11.93 -8.41 6.14
C PHE A 99 12.82 -9.19 5.16
N ILE A 100 14.15 -9.09 5.24
CA ILE A 100 15.07 -9.92 4.44
C ILE A 100 14.90 -11.41 4.79
N GLY A 101 14.71 -11.72 6.08
CA GLY A 101 14.37 -13.07 6.51
C GLY A 101 13.05 -13.56 5.91
N LEU A 102 12.01 -12.73 5.92
CA LEU A 102 10.71 -13.04 5.30
C LEU A 102 10.80 -13.17 3.77
N LEU A 103 11.62 -12.36 3.10
CA LEU A 103 11.89 -12.48 1.67
C LEU A 103 12.50 -13.83 1.35
N LYS A 104 13.43 -14.30 2.17
CA LYS A 104 14.03 -15.63 1.99
C LYS A 104 13.04 -16.77 2.23
N LEU A 105 12.10 -16.59 3.16
CA LEU A 105 10.99 -17.53 3.36
C LEU A 105 10.08 -17.58 2.13
N ALA A 106 9.74 -16.42 1.55
CA ALA A 106 8.84 -16.28 0.40
C ALA A 106 9.39 -16.86 -0.92
N ASP A 107 10.71 -17.04 -0.98
CA ASP A 107 11.46 -17.58 -2.11
C ASP A 107 11.28 -19.09 -2.24
N GLU A 108 10.39 -19.50 -3.16
CA GLU A 108 10.15 -20.91 -3.49
C GLU A 108 11.12 -21.47 -4.54
N PHE A 109 11.83 -20.60 -5.26
CA PHE A 109 12.67 -20.98 -6.39
C PHE A 109 14.17 -20.91 -6.07
N GLY A 110 14.55 -20.59 -4.83
CA GLY A 110 15.95 -20.48 -4.42
C GLY A 110 16.68 -19.32 -5.10
N LEU A 111 15.96 -18.26 -5.44
CA LEU A 111 16.48 -17.06 -6.10
C LEU A 111 17.37 -16.23 -5.20
N ILE A 112 17.14 -16.24 -3.88
CA ILE A 112 17.90 -15.43 -2.92
C ILE A 112 18.98 -16.28 -2.28
N TRP A 113 20.24 -15.85 -2.38
CA TRP A 113 21.33 -16.40 -1.59
C TRP A 113 21.72 -15.40 -0.51
N LEU A 114 21.70 -15.84 0.73
CA LEU A 114 22.20 -15.07 1.87
C LEU A 114 23.65 -15.45 2.13
N GLU A 115 24.45 -14.47 2.52
CA GLU A 115 25.84 -14.65 2.90
C GLU A 115 25.92 -15.42 4.23
N LYS A 116 26.89 -16.32 4.35
CA LYS A 116 26.99 -17.29 5.45
C LYS A 116 27.11 -16.63 6.82
N GLU A 117 27.90 -15.56 6.92
CA GLU A 117 28.12 -14.80 8.13
C GLU A 117 26.94 -13.84 8.44
N ALA A 118 26.16 -13.45 7.42
CA ALA A 118 24.95 -12.65 7.56
C ALA A 118 23.68 -13.48 7.90
N ALA A 119 23.59 -14.74 7.46
CA ALA A 119 22.40 -15.57 7.65
C ALA A 119 21.90 -15.69 9.11
N PRO A 120 22.78 -15.83 10.14
CA PRO A 120 22.35 -15.86 11.54
C PRO A 120 21.65 -14.59 12.02
N LEU A 121 21.99 -13.43 11.46
CA LEU A 121 21.35 -12.14 11.80
C LEU A 121 19.85 -12.19 11.49
N PHE A 122 19.48 -12.66 10.31
CA PHE A 122 18.08 -12.70 9.87
C PHE A 122 17.27 -13.77 10.61
N LEU A 123 17.88 -14.91 10.94
CA LEU A 123 17.26 -15.90 11.82
C LEU A 123 17.00 -15.33 13.21
N GLN A 124 17.95 -14.57 13.76
CA GLN A 124 17.81 -13.94 15.07
C GLN A 124 16.73 -12.86 15.05
N ALA A 125 16.65 -12.05 13.99
CA ALA A 125 15.62 -11.02 13.82
C ALA A 125 14.21 -11.61 13.80
N LEU A 126 14.05 -12.82 13.26
CA LEU A 126 12.75 -13.51 13.17
C LEU A 126 12.35 -14.31 14.42
N LYS A 127 13.19 -14.36 15.46
CA LYS A 127 12.85 -15.11 16.69
C LYS A 127 11.62 -14.51 17.36
N GLY A 128 10.72 -15.39 17.82
CA GLY A 128 9.47 -14.95 18.45
C GLY A 128 8.42 -14.41 17.48
N ASN A 129 8.64 -14.54 16.16
CA ASN A 129 7.59 -14.28 15.18
C ASN A 129 6.46 -15.31 15.36
N ASP A 130 5.22 -14.82 15.52
CA ASP A 130 4.03 -15.64 15.77
C ASP A 130 3.20 -15.93 14.50
N ARG A 131 3.62 -15.39 13.35
CA ARG A 131 2.91 -15.48 12.06
C ARG A 131 3.38 -16.66 11.21
N TRP A 132 4.64 -17.06 11.36
CA TRP A 132 5.26 -18.21 10.69
C TRP A 132 6.09 -19.05 11.65
N SER A 133 6.34 -20.30 11.29
CA SER A 133 7.08 -21.25 12.12
C SER A 133 8.58 -20.95 12.14
N GLU A 134 9.18 -20.97 13.33
CA GLU A 134 10.65 -20.90 13.48
C GLU A 134 11.37 -22.02 12.73
N ALA A 135 10.76 -23.20 12.63
CA ALA A 135 11.32 -24.33 11.87
C ALA A 135 11.38 -24.03 10.36
N ASP A 136 10.40 -23.30 9.82
CA ASP A 136 10.39 -22.92 8.41
C ASP A 136 11.50 -21.89 8.12
N PHE A 137 11.71 -20.93 9.01
CA PHE A 137 12.83 -19.98 8.90
C PHE A 137 14.17 -20.69 8.93
N ALA A 138 14.40 -21.58 9.91
CA ALA A 138 15.65 -22.33 10.02
C ALA A 138 15.94 -23.15 8.76
N LYS A 139 14.91 -23.80 8.20
CA LYS A 139 15.01 -24.59 6.97
C LYS A 139 15.28 -23.74 5.73
N LYS A 140 14.58 -22.61 5.56
CA LYS A 140 14.65 -21.78 4.34
C LYS A 140 15.88 -20.88 4.31
N ILE A 141 16.26 -20.28 5.44
CA ILE A 141 17.46 -19.43 5.52
C ILE A 141 18.73 -20.29 5.48
N GLY A 142 18.76 -21.38 6.22
CA GLY A 142 19.88 -22.33 6.22
C GLY A 142 21.21 -21.70 6.65
N ALA A 143 22.32 -22.30 6.21
CA ALA A 143 23.69 -21.89 6.59
C ALA A 143 24.26 -20.73 5.76
N GLY A 144 23.55 -20.25 4.74
CA GLY A 144 24.04 -19.25 3.78
C GLY A 144 25.17 -19.76 2.85
N MET A 145 25.71 -18.84 2.07
CA MET A 145 26.68 -19.08 1.00
C MET A 145 27.96 -18.28 1.23
N GLY A 146 29.12 -18.82 0.85
CA GLY A 146 30.38 -18.11 0.95
C GLY A 146 30.42 -16.84 0.08
N LEU A 147 30.99 -15.76 0.62
CA LEU A 147 31.03 -14.44 -0.01
C LEU A 147 31.58 -14.46 -1.44
N GLU A 148 32.64 -15.22 -1.71
CA GLU A 148 33.26 -15.32 -3.05
C GLU A 148 32.25 -15.79 -4.11
N ARG A 149 31.39 -16.77 -3.78
CA ARG A 149 30.36 -17.27 -4.70
C ARG A 149 29.27 -16.25 -4.96
N ILE A 150 28.91 -15.47 -3.94
CA ILE A 150 27.94 -14.37 -4.09
C ILE A 150 28.51 -13.30 -5.02
N GLN A 151 29.78 -12.91 -4.82
CA GLN A 151 30.47 -11.93 -5.65
C GLN A 151 30.61 -12.41 -7.11
N GLU A 152 30.95 -13.68 -7.34
CA GLU A 152 31.00 -14.29 -8.67
C GLU A 152 29.64 -14.17 -9.40
N LYS A 153 28.55 -14.51 -8.70
CA LYS A 153 27.19 -14.43 -9.25
C LYS A 153 26.76 -13.02 -9.61
N ILE A 154 27.17 -12.04 -8.80
CA ILE A 154 26.92 -10.62 -9.06
C ILE A 154 27.71 -10.15 -10.28
N ALA A 155 29.02 -10.42 -10.32
CA ALA A 155 29.92 -9.93 -11.35
C ALA A 155 29.66 -10.55 -12.73
N HIS A 156 29.28 -11.82 -12.81
CA HIS A 156 29.30 -12.57 -14.06
C HIS A 156 27.96 -13.16 -14.50
N GLN A 157 26.97 -13.26 -13.61
CA GLN A 157 25.71 -13.96 -13.89
C GLN A 157 24.48 -13.05 -13.74
N GLY A 158 24.75 -11.74 -13.60
CA GLY A 158 23.76 -10.67 -13.50
C GLY A 158 22.73 -10.89 -12.40
N SER A 159 23.23 -11.32 -11.25
CA SER A 159 22.53 -11.30 -9.98
C SER A 159 22.61 -9.90 -9.39
N LEU A 160 21.58 -9.46 -8.67
CA LEU A 160 21.63 -8.20 -7.95
C LEU A 160 22.14 -8.42 -6.52
N PRO A 161 23.06 -7.58 -6.03
CA PRO A 161 23.49 -7.64 -4.64
C PRO A 161 22.32 -7.32 -3.70
N LEU A 162 22.36 -7.82 -2.47
CA LEU A 162 21.45 -7.45 -1.39
C LEU A 162 22.26 -6.81 -0.27
N TYR A 163 21.79 -5.69 0.26
CA TYR A 163 22.51 -4.93 1.28
C TYR A 163 21.69 -4.81 2.57
N HIS A 164 22.40 -4.77 3.69
CA HIS A 164 21.84 -4.37 4.98
C HIS A 164 22.86 -3.54 5.74
N GLN A 165 22.48 -2.32 6.13
CA GLN A 165 23.35 -1.33 6.75
C GLN A 165 24.61 -1.08 5.90
N GLY A 166 24.43 -0.95 4.58
CA GLY A 166 25.52 -0.77 3.62
C GLY A 166 26.42 -1.99 3.38
N ARG A 167 26.25 -3.10 4.13
CA ARG A 167 27.05 -4.32 3.94
C ARG A 167 26.38 -5.27 2.95
N LEU A 168 27.18 -5.91 2.09
CA LEU A 168 26.70 -6.98 1.22
C LEU A 168 26.30 -8.18 2.09
N VAL A 169 25.02 -8.57 2.04
CA VAL A 169 24.45 -9.66 2.84
C VAL A 169 23.89 -10.81 1.99
N GLY A 170 23.94 -10.67 0.67
CA GLY A 170 23.42 -11.69 -0.23
C GLY A 170 23.35 -11.22 -1.67
N CYS A 171 22.67 -12.02 -2.49
CA CYS A 171 22.25 -11.62 -3.83
C CYS A 171 20.92 -12.29 -4.21
N ILE A 172 20.25 -11.71 -5.21
CA ILE A 172 19.11 -12.32 -5.87
C ILE A 172 19.45 -12.61 -7.34
N HIS A 173 19.11 -13.81 -7.78
CA HIS A 173 19.39 -14.30 -9.12
C HIS A 173 18.26 -13.99 -10.10
N ARG A 174 18.62 -13.85 -11.38
CA ARG A 174 17.67 -14.04 -12.47
C ARG A 174 17.24 -15.50 -12.53
N HIS A 175 16.03 -15.77 -13.01
CA HIS A 175 15.57 -17.15 -13.21
C HIS A 175 15.88 -17.67 -14.63
N HIS A 176 16.07 -16.76 -15.61
CA HIS A 176 16.33 -17.13 -16.99
C HIS A 176 17.31 -16.15 -17.65
N GLU A 177 18.22 -16.64 -18.51
CA GLU A 177 19.26 -15.80 -19.12
C GLU A 177 18.72 -14.75 -20.09
N GLN A 178 17.73 -15.14 -20.89
CA GLN A 178 17.17 -14.34 -22.00
C GLN A 178 15.75 -13.80 -21.74
N ASP A 179 15.18 -13.99 -20.54
CA ASP A 179 13.83 -13.50 -20.27
C ASP A 179 13.91 -12.17 -19.51
N GLU A 180 13.59 -11.09 -20.19
CA GLU A 180 13.59 -9.75 -19.62
C GLU A 180 12.61 -9.60 -18.45
N SER A 181 11.56 -10.44 -18.41
CA SER A 181 10.54 -10.46 -17.35
C SER A 181 11.00 -11.25 -16.11
N LEU A 182 12.08 -12.03 -16.22
CA LEU A 182 12.63 -12.85 -15.13
C LEU A 182 14.06 -12.44 -14.76
N THR A 183 14.37 -11.15 -14.94
CA THR A 183 15.59 -10.54 -14.43
C THR A 183 15.57 -10.47 -12.91
N ALA A 184 16.76 -10.42 -12.30
CA ALA A 184 16.89 -10.29 -10.84
C ALA A 184 16.12 -9.09 -10.28
N GLN A 185 16.06 -7.97 -11.01
CA GLN A 185 15.32 -6.76 -10.59
C GLN A 185 13.81 -7.00 -10.51
N ILE A 186 13.23 -7.59 -11.55
CA ILE A 186 11.77 -7.84 -11.61
C ILE A 186 11.39 -8.93 -10.61
N LEU A 187 12.22 -9.96 -10.46
CA LEU A 187 11.99 -11.00 -9.46
C LEU A 187 12.09 -10.45 -8.03
N LEU A 188 13.02 -9.53 -7.77
CA LEU A 188 13.11 -8.85 -6.48
C LEU A 188 11.84 -8.03 -6.20
N GLU A 189 11.39 -7.25 -7.18
CA GLU A 189 10.17 -6.47 -7.09
C GLU A 189 8.94 -7.36 -6.79
N ASN A 190 8.78 -8.46 -7.53
CA ASN A 190 7.70 -9.42 -7.30
C ASN A 190 7.77 -10.09 -5.92
N LEU A 191 8.97 -10.47 -5.45
CA LEU A 191 9.15 -11.07 -4.11
C LEU A 191 8.88 -10.06 -3.00
N MET A 192 9.32 -8.80 -3.14
CA MET A 192 9.04 -7.74 -2.17
C MET A 192 7.54 -7.46 -2.07
N ASN A 193 6.83 -7.47 -3.20
CA ASN A 193 5.38 -7.37 -3.22
C ASN A 193 4.72 -8.57 -2.52
N LYS A 194 5.04 -9.81 -2.93
CA LYS A 194 4.51 -11.04 -2.33
C LYS A 194 4.70 -11.05 -0.81
N THR A 195 5.92 -10.75 -0.35
CA THR A 195 6.31 -10.84 1.06
C THR A 195 5.58 -9.82 1.93
N SER A 196 5.54 -8.56 1.47
CA SER A 196 4.86 -7.50 2.22
C SER A 196 3.33 -7.67 2.20
N GLY A 197 2.75 -8.12 1.08
CA GLY A 197 1.32 -8.47 1.00
C GLY A 197 0.95 -9.66 1.89
N ALA A 198 1.80 -10.69 1.95
CA ALA A 198 1.61 -11.83 2.85
C ALA A 198 1.68 -11.43 4.33
N LEU A 199 2.57 -10.49 4.67
CA LEU A 199 2.63 -9.92 6.02
C LEU A 199 1.34 -9.18 6.37
N ALA A 200 0.83 -8.32 5.48
CA ALA A 200 -0.46 -7.65 5.69
C ALA A 200 -1.62 -8.65 5.82
N LEU A 201 -1.66 -9.71 5.01
CA LEU A 201 -2.68 -10.75 5.11
C LEU A 201 -2.59 -11.54 6.44
N LYS A 202 -1.40 -11.87 6.92
CA LYS A 202 -1.23 -12.52 8.24
C LYS A 202 -1.73 -11.63 9.38
N HIS A 203 -1.43 -10.33 9.35
CA HIS A 203 -1.99 -9.35 10.31
C HIS A 203 -3.51 -9.31 10.25
N LEU A 204 -4.08 -9.28 9.04
CA LEU A 204 -5.52 -9.28 8.84
C LEU A 204 -6.17 -10.52 9.47
N LEU A 205 -5.62 -11.70 9.23
CA LEU A 205 -6.13 -12.97 9.76
C LEU A 205 -6.05 -13.03 11.29
N GLN A 206 -4.91 -12.64 11.87
CA GLN A 206 -4.73 -12.54 13.31
C GLN A 206 -5.77 -11.61 13.93
N LYS A 207 -5.93 -10.40 13.37
CA LYS A 207 -6.90 -9.41 13.85
C LYS A 207 -8.36 -9.86 13.69
N ALA A 208 -8.65 -10.64 12.65
CA ALA A 208 -9.97 -11.22 12.44
C ALA A 208 -10.26 -12.44 13.33
N GLY A 209 -9.25 -12.98 14.02
CA GLY A 209 -9.36 -14.26 14.73
C GLY A 209 -9.63 -15.45 13.80
N LEU A 210 -9.13 -15.39 12.56
CA LEU A 210 -9.35 -16.40 11.53
C LEU A 210 -8.08 -17.22 11.29
N VAL A 211 -8.28 -18.50 10.96
CA VAL A 211 -7.20 -19.32 10.40
C VAL A 211 -7.12 -19.11 8.88
N PRO A 212 -5.95 -19.27 8.24
CA PRO A 212 -5.77 -19.03 6.81
C PRO A 212 -6.76 -19.78 5.91
N GLU A 213 -7.18 -20.97 6.32
CA GLU A 213 -8.14 -21.81 5.62
C GLU A 213 -9.52 -21.14 5.52
N ASP A 214 -9.89 -20.22 6.40
CA ASP A 214 -11.22 -19.60 6.41
C ASP A 214 -11.46 -18.60 5.27
N VAL A 215 -10.40 -18.24 4.53
CA VAL A 215 -10.48 -17.37 3.35
C VAL A 215 -10.92 -18.17 2.13
N ASP A 216 -11.95 -17.71 1.43
CA ASP A 216 -12.48 -18.39 0.25
C ASP A 216 -11.86 -17.84 -1.05
N PHE A 217 -11.58 -16.53 -1.08
CA PHE A 217 -11.12 -15.84 -2.28
C PHE A 217 -10.15 -14.70 -1.93
N ILE A 218 -9.10 -14.52 -2.74
CA ILE A 218 -8.13 -13.43 -2.61
C ILE A 218 -8.14 -12.58 -3.88
N LEU A 219 -8.34 -11.28 -3.71
CA LEU A 219 -8.19 -10.27 -4.76
C LEU A 219 -6.91 -9.48 -4.49
N SER A 220 -5.89 -9.65 -5.33
CA SER A 220 -4.70 -8.79 -5.26
C SER A 220 -4.98 -7.46 -5.96
N CYS A 221 -4.61 -6.34 -5.35
CA CYS A 221 -4.63 -5.01 -5.95
C CYS A 221 -3.21 -4.43 -6.11
N SER A 222 -2.18 -5.29 -6.02
CA SER A 222 -0.78 -4.93 -6.23
C SER A 222 -0.52 -4.37 -7.63
N GLU A 223 0.51 -3.54 -7.79
CA GLU A 223 0.91 -2.96 -9.08
C GLU A 223 1.64 -3.99 -9.97
N GLU A 224 2.41 -4.89 -9.36
CA GLU A 224 3.37 -5.80 -9.99
C GLU A 224 2.75 -6.79 -10.98
N ALA A 225 3.26 -6.82 -12.21
CA ALA A 225 2.83 -7.76 -13.24
C ALA A 225 3.71 -9.01 -13.22
N VAL A 226 3.26 -10.06 -12.55
CA VAL A 226 3.98 -11.34 -12.48
C VAL A 226 3.80 -12.11 -13.79
N GLY A 227 4.89 -12.65 -14.33
CA GLY A 227 4.84 -13.51 -15.52
C GLY A 227 6.18 -13.61 -16.24
N ASP A 228 6.26 -14.52 -17.20
CA ASP A 228 7.39 -14.66 -18.12
C ASP A 228 7.16 -13.83 -19.40
N ARG A 229 8.08 -13.94 -20.37
CA ARG A 229 7.97 -13.24 -21.66
C ARG A 229 6.68 -13.52 -22.44
N TYR A 230 6.01 -14.65 -22.22
CA TYR A 230 4.82 -15.06 -22.97
C TYR A 230 3.54 -14.64 -22.24
N ASN A 231 3.55 -14.60 -20.91
CA ASN A 231 2.37 -14.35 -20.08
C ASN A 231 2.61 -13.23 -19.05
N ARG A 232 3.11 -12.07 -19.49
CA ARG A 232 3.34 -10.91 -18.61
C ARG A 232 2.04 -10.48 -17.93
N GLY A 233 2.02 -10.51 -16.60
CA GLY A 233 0.83 -10.23 -15.78
C GLY A 233 -0.17 -11.39 -15.67
N GLY A 234 0.13 -12.56 -16.25
CA GLY A 234 -0.69 -13.77 -16.12
C GLY A 234 -0.39 -14.60 -14.87
N GLY A 235 0.74 -14.35 -14.19
CA GLY A 235 1.03 -14.93 -12.88
C GLY A 235 0.17 -14.28 -11.80
N SER A 236 -0.45 -15.09 -10.93
CA SER A 236 -1.34 -14.57 -9.89
C SER A 236 -0.57 -14.23 -8.61
N MET A 237 -0.44 -12.93 -8.34
CA MET A 237 0.09 -12.45 -7.06
C MET A 237 -0.84 -12.82 -5.91
N ALA A 238 -2.16 -12.78 -6.11
CA ALA A 238 -3.14 -13.21 -5.11
C ALA A 238 -2.89 -14.64 -4.62
N LYS A 239 -2.67 -15.58 -5.55
CA LYS A 239 -2.37 -16.98 -5.19
C LYS A 239 -0.99 -17.14 -4.56
N ALA A 240 0.01 -16.40 -5.03
CA ALA A 240 1.35 -16.44 -4.44
C ALA A 240 1.36 -15.94 -2.98
N ILE A 241 0.62 -14.86 -2.70
CA ILE A 241 0.41 -14.35 -1.34
C ILE A 241 -0.36 -15.38 -0.50
N GLY A 242 -1.47 -15.91 -1.03
CA GLY A 242 -2.28 -16.92 -0.35
C GLY A 242 -1.52 -18.19 0.01
N GLU A 243 -0.67 -18.67 -0.90
CA GLU A 243 0.22 -19.81 -0.69
C GLU A 243 1.16 -19.56 0.50
N MET A 244 1.85 -18.41 0.52
CA MET A 244 2.76 -18.04 1.61
C MET A 244 2.04 -17.89 2.96
N CYS A 245 0.75 -17.54 2.94
CA CYS A 245 -0.06 -17.41 4.14
C CYS A 245 -0.71 -18.72 4.61
N GLY A 246 -0.70 -19.78 3.78
CA GLY A 246 -1.36 -21.05 4.07
C GLY A 246 -2.86 -21.06 3.75
N CYS A 247 -3.35 -20.15 2.90
CA CYS A 247 -4.76 -20.07 2.50
C CYS A 247 -5.13 -21.18 1.50
N VAL A 248 -4.97 -22.45 1.91
CA VAL A 248 -5.07 -23.63 1.04
C VAL A 248 -6.46 -23.89 0.46
N ARG A 249 -7.51 -23.29 1.04
CA ARG A 249 -8.89 -23.36 0.53
C ARG A 249 -9.26 -22.18 -0.36
N ALA A 250 -8.41 -21.15 -0.45
CA ALA A 250 -8.69 -19.97 -1.23
C ALA A 250 -8.34 -20.16 -2.71
N THR A 251 -9.13 -19.52 -3.58
CA THR A 251 -8.68 -19.17 -4.94
C THR A 251 -8.45 -17.67 -5.04
N GLY A 252 -8.06 -17.15 -6.20
CA GLY A 252 -7.85 -15.72 -6.33
C GLY A 252 -7.41 -15.25 -7.70
N CYS A 253 -7.45 -13.94 -7.89
CA CYS A 253 -6.97 -13.25 -9.08
C CYS A 253 -6.49 -11.83 -8.75
N ASP A 254 -5.86 -11.19 -9.74
CA ASP A 254 -5.28 -9.88 -9.60
C ASP A 254 -6.14 -8.83 -10.33
N ILE A 255 -6.34 -7.69 -9.68
CA ILE A 255 -7.05 -6.52 -10.19
C ILE A 255 -6.02 -5.47 -10.60
N LYS A 256 -5.89 -5.24 -11.91
CA LYS A 256 -4.96 -4.27 -12.49
C LYS A 256 -5.69 -3.01 -12.91
N ALA A 257 -5.61 -1.99 -12.06
CA ALA A 257 -6.19 -0.68 -12.33
C ALA A 257 -5.35 0.48 -11.75
N PHE A 258 -4.02 0.31 -11.67
CA PHE A 258 -3.09 1.30 -11.11
C PHE A 258 -3.57 1.78 -9.72
N CYS A 259 -3.52 3.08 -9.42
CA CYS A 259 -3.95 3.62 -8.13
C CYS A 259 -5.40 3.23 -7.78
N VAL A 260 -6.34 3.12 -8.72
CA VAL A 260 -7.74 2.78 -8.39
C VAL A 260 -7.95 1.29 -8.07
N GLY A 261 -6.90 0.45 -8.20
CA GLY A 261 -6.91 -0.99 -7.94
C GLY A 261 -7.60 -1.41 -6.64
N PRO A 262 -7.28 -0.85 -5.47
CA PRO A 262 -7.90 -1.25 -4.20
C PRO A 262 -9.39 -0.94 -4.14
N VAL A 263 -9.82 0.19 -4.70
CA VAL A 263 -11.25 0.56 -4.75
C VAL A 263 -12.02 -0.44 -5.62
N TYR A 264 -11.48 -0.79 -6.80
CA TYR A 264 -12.04 -1.87 -7.62
C TYR A 264 -12.11 -3.19 -6.86
N ALA A 265 -11.02 -3.58 -6.20
CA ALA A 265 -10.94 -4.86 -5.49
C ALA A 265 -11.95 -4.94 -4.33
N ILE A 266 -12.15 -3.87 -3.56
CA ILE A 266 -13.17 -3.81 -2.50
C ILE A 266 -14.58 -3.92 -3.09
N ILE A 267 -14.89 -3.20 -4.17
CA ILE A 267 -16.22 -3.23 -4.81
C ILE A 267 -16.50 -4.61 -5.40
N LEU A 268 -15.51 -5.23 -6.03
CA LEU A 268 -15.63 -6.59 -6.58
C LEU A 268 -15.80 -7.62 -5.46
N ALA A 269 -15.01 -7.53 -4.38
CA ALA A 269 -15.17 -8.36 -3.19
C ALA A 269 -16.58 -8.24 -2.60
N ALA A 270 -17.08 -7.00 -2.47
CA ALA A 270 -18.42 -6.72 -1.99
C ALA A 270 -19.50 -7.33 -2.90
N GLY A 271 -19.31 -7.26 -4.22
CA GLY A 271 -20.18 -7.91 -5.20
C GLY A 271 -20.19 -9.44 -5.10
N LEU A 272 -19.02 -10.05 -4.93
CA LEU A 272 -18.87 -11.51 -4.75
C LEU A 272 -19.57 -12.00 -3.48
N VAL A 273 -19.40 -11.28 -2.37
CA VAL A 273 -20.09 -11.58 -1.10
C VAL A 273 -21.59 -11.38 -1.24
N LYS A 274 -22.03 -10.24 -1.77
CA LYS A 274 -23.47 -9.92 -1.93
C LYS A 274 -24.18 -10.93 -2.84
N ALA A 275 -23.50 -11.46 -3.84
CA ALA A 275 -24.01 -12.52 -4.72
C ALA A 275 -24.07 -13.91 -4.06
N GLY A 276 -23.49 -14.08 -2.86
CA GLY A 276 -23.42 -15.36 -2.15
C GLY A 276 -22.43 -16.35 -2.75
N LEU A 277 -21.48 -15.88 -3.58
CA LEU A 277 -20.47 -16.75 -4.20
C LEU A 277 -19.38 -17.14 -3.21
N PHE A 278 -18.99 -16.22 -2.33
CA PHE A 278 -17.96 -16.41 -1.32
C PHE A 278 -18.37 -15.71 -0.03
N LYS A 279 -17.97 -16.25 1.13
CA LYS A 279 -18.30 -15.67 2.44
C LYS A 279 -17.22 -14.72 2.92
N ARG A 280 -15.96 -15.05 2.63
CA ARG A 280 -14.79 -14.29 3.08
C ARG A 280 -13.85 -14.03 1.91
N VAL A 281 -13.86 -12.78 1.44
CA VAL A 281 -12.97 -12.33 0.36
C VAL A 281 -11.91 -11.42 0.98
N ALA A 282 -10.65 -11.82 0.87
CA ALA A 282 -9.52 -10.98 1.26
C ALA A 282 -9.09 -10.11 0.07
N VAL A 283 -9.04 -8.80 0.26
CA VAL A 283 -8.39 -7.88 -0.68
C VAL A 283 -7.00 -7.59 -0.15
N VAL A 284 -5.95 -7.75 -0.95
CA VAL A 284 -4.55 -7.61 -0.49
C VAL A 284 -3.74 -6.79 -1.49
N GLY A 285 -2.84 -5.94 -1.00
CA GLY A 285 -1.89 -5.17 -1.81
C GLY A 285 -0.52 -5.17 -1.13
N GLY A 286 0.50 -5.64 -1.85
CA GLY A 286 1.89 -5.61 -1.40
C GLY A 286 2.62 -4.36 -1.89
N GLY A 287 3.78 -4.06 -1.30
CA GLY A 287 4.54 -2.87 -1.66
C GLY A 287 5.29 -2.96 -3.00
N CYS A 288 5.52 -1.79 -3.60
CA CYS A 288 6.13 -1.67 -4.92
C CYS A 288 7.58 -1.17 -4.85
N LEU A 289 8.55 -2.03 -5.19
CA LEU A 289 9.97 -1.71 -5.16
C LEU A 289 10.32 -0.52 -6.07
N ALA A 290 9.73 -0.47 -7.27
CA ALA A 290 9.95 0.62 -8.22
C ALA A 290 9.66 2.02 -7.64
N LYS A 291 8.85 2.11 -6.58
CA LYS A 291 8.45 3.36 -5.93
C LYS A 291 9.35 3.79 -4.77
N LEU A 292 10.27 2.93 -4.31
CA LEU A 292 11.26 3.36 -3.31
C LEU A 292 12.13 4.47 -3.89
N GLY A 293 12.29 5.55 -3.12
CA GLY A 293 13.00 6.75 -3.53
C GLY A 293 12.52 7.38 -4.85
N MET A 294 11.27 7.16 -5.29
CA MET A 294 10.80 7.66 -6.60
C MET A 294 11.01 9.18 -6.78
N LYS A 295 10.94 9.94 -5.68
CA LYS A 295 11.07 11.40 -5.59
C LYS A 295 12.29 11.84 -4.76
N PHE A 296 13.28 10.95 -4.57
CA PHE A 296 14.45 11.22 -3.71
C PHE A 296 15.18 12.53 -4.02
N GLN A 297 15.28 12.91 -5.30
CA GLN A 297 15.95 14.16 -5.72
C GLN A 297 15.31 15.40 -5.09
N GLY A 298 13.98 15.42 -4.91
CA GLY A 298 13.29 16.51 -4.24
C GLY A 298 13.61 16.59 -2.75
N HIS A 299 13.80 15.44 -2.10
CA HIS A 299 14.24 15.38 -0.70
C HIS A 299 15.69 15.88 -0.56
N VAL A 300 16.60 15.31 -1.35
CA VAL A 300 18.03 15.67 -1.36
C VAL A 300 18.24 17.16 -1.66
N ALA A 301 17.55 17.70 -2.67
CA ALA A 301 17.67 19.12 -3.03
C ALA A 301 17.24 20.09 -1.92
N LYS A 302 16.49 19.60 -0.92
CA LYS A 302 16.02 20.36 0.24
C LYS A 302 16.65 19.90 1.55
N ASP A 303 17.71 19.09 1.49
CA ASP A 303 18.38 18.52 2.67
C ASP A 303 17.39 17.80 3.61
N MET A 304 16.51 17.00 3.01
CA MET A 304 15.49 16.22 3.70
C MET A 304 15.85 14.73 3.69
N PRO A 305 15.51 13.98 4.75
CA PRO A 305 15.60 12.52 4.69
C PRO A 305 14.74 11.97 3.54
N ILE A 306 15.15 10.86 2.95
CA ILE A 306 14.35 10.15 1.96
C ILE A 306 13.21 9.44 2.69
N LEU A 307 12.01 10.01 2.59
CA LEU A 307 10.80 9.48 3.23
C LEU A 307 10.17 8.29 2.47
N GLU A 308 10.64 8.02 1.24
CA GLU A 308 10.22 6.91 0.38
C GLU A 308 11.13 5.68 0.55
N ASP A 309 11.60 5.45 1.77
CA ASP A 309 12.37 4.28 2.22
C ASP A 309 11.48 3.23 2.89
N VAL A 310 10.16 3.31 2.69
CA VAL A 310 9.16 2.37 3.22
C VAL A 310 8.33 1.74 2.09
N LEU A 311 8.06 0.44 2.22
CA LEU A 311 7.04 -0.26 1.45
C LEU A 311 5.71 -0.26 2.20
N GLY A 312 4.64 0.15 1.55
CA GLY A 312 3.29 0.03 2.12
C GLY A 312 2.63 -1.26 1.66
N ALA A 313 1.96 -1.94 2.57
CA ALA A 313 1.12 -3.08 2.26
C ALA A 313 -0.20 -2.98 3.04
N LEU A 314 -1.26 -3.50 2.45
CA LEU A 314 -2.61 -3.44 3.00
C LEU A 314 -3.37 -4.73 2.77
N ALA A 315 -4.32 -5.00 3.66
CA ALA A 315 -5.26 -6.08 3.50
C ALA A 315 -6.63 -5.73 4.10
N PHE A 316 -7.70 -6.20 3.48
CA PHE A 316 -9.08 -5.98 3.92
C PHE A 316 -9.84 -7.29 3.88
N LEU A 317 -10.65 -7.56 4.91
CA LEU A 317 -11.54 -8.70 4.95
C LEU A 317 -12.96 -8.25 4.62
N VAL A 318 -13.49 -8.67 3.48
CA VAL A 318 -14.87 -8.38 3.08
C VAL A 318 -15.74 -9.59 3.38
N THR A 319 -16.82 -9.39 4.12
CA THR A 319 -17.76 -10.44 4.56
C THR A 319 -19.21 -9.98 4.48
N GLU A 320 -20.12 -10.91 4.76
CA GLU A 320 -21.54 -10.60 5.00
C GLU A 320 -21.70 -9.71 6.24
N ASP A 321 -22.78 -8.93 6.25
CA ASP A 321 -23.21 -8.06 7.34
C ASP A 321 -23.27 -8.81 8.69
N ASP A 322 -22.59 -8.25 9.69
CA ASP A 322 -22.55 -8.73 11.07
C ASP A 322 -23.50 -7.97 12.01
N GLY A 323 -24.23 -6.96 11.49
CA GLY A 323 -25.12 -6.10 12.24
C GLY A 323 -24.45 -4.98 13.02
N GLU A 324 -23.12 -4.83 12.94
CA GLU A 324 -22.36 -3.85 13.74
C GLU A 324 -21.40 -3.02 12.90
N THR A 325 -20.73 -3.64 11.94
CA THR A 325 -19.73 -3.00 11.08
C THR A 325 -20.41 -2.15 10.02
N PRO A 326 -19.87 -0.97 9.67
CA PRO A 326 -20.41 -0.13 8.61
C PRO A 326 -20.57 -0.89 7.29
N VAL A 327 -21.72 -0.69 6.65
CA VAL A 327 -22.09 -1.36 5.39
C VAL A 327 -21.53 -0.61 4.19
N ILE A 328 -21.08 -1.37 3.18
CA ILE A 328 -20.72 -0.78 1.89
C ILE A 328 -22.02 -0.50 1.12
N ARG A 329 -22.28 0.77 0.82
CA ARG A 329 -23.47 1.21 0.08
C ARG A 329 -23.33 0.90 -1.40
N MET A 330 -23.84 -0.27 -1.80
CA MET A 330 -23.75 -0.76 -3.18
C MET A 330 -24.51 0.10 -4.21
N ASP A 331 -25.51 0.86 -3.77
CA ASP A 331 -26.23 1.86 -4.58
C ASP A 331 -25.44 3.16 -4.78
N GLY A 332 -24.45 3.40 -3.92
CA GLY A 332 -23.55 4.56 -3.91
C GLY A 332 -22.24 4.39 -4.70
N ILE A 333 -22.10 3.37 -5.56
CA ILE A 333 -20.86 3.15 -6.31
C ILE A 333 -20.69 4.17 -7.44
N GLY A 334 -19.74 5.10 -7.33
CA GLY A 334 -19.37 5.98 -8.45
C GLY A 334 -18.41 5.30 -9.41
N LYS A 335 -18.54 5.62 -10.70
CA LYS A 335 -17.69 5.08 -11.77
C LYS A 335 -17.39 6.15 -12.81
N HIS A 336 -16.15 6.17 -13.32
CA HIS A 336 -15.78 6.99 -14.45
C HIS A 336 -15.99 6.19 -15.76
N ASP A 337 -16.87 6.68 -16.64
CA ASP A 337 -17.17 5.95 -17.89
C ASP A 337 -16.01 6.06 -18.88
N ILE A 338 -15.79 5.01 -19.69
CA ILE A 338 -14.80 5.02 -20.78
C ILE A 338 -15.01 6.21 -21.73
N GLY A 339 -16.28 6.55 -22.01
CA GLY A 339 -16.67 7.69 -22.84
C GLY A 339 -16.70 9.04 -22.11
N SER A 340 -16.38 9.09 -20.81
CA SER A 340 -16.32 10.35 -20.07
C SER A 340 -15.04 11.12 -20.43
N GLY A 341 -15.15 12.45 -20.46
CA GLY A 341 -13.99 13.31 -20.67
C GLY A 341 -13.04 13.26 -19.47
N SER A 342 -11.75 13.41 -19.71
CA SER A 342 -10.69 13.30 -18.69
C SER A 342 -10.47 14.57 -17.84
N SER A 343 -11.39 15.54 -17.88
CA SER A 343 -11.25 16.74 -17.05
C SER A 343 -11.46 16.39 -15.58
N GLN A 344 -10.65 16.98 -14.69
CA GLN A 344 -10.74 16.71 -13.25
C GLN A 344 -12.16 16.96 -12.71
N GLN A 345 -12.84 18.00 -13.16
CA GLN A 345 -14.23 18.25 -12.78
C GLN A 345 -15.17 17.09 -13.17
N LYS A 346 -15.13 16.60 -14.42
CA LYS A 346 -16.00 15.50 -14.85
C LYS A 346 -15.74 14.20 -14.09
N ILE A 347 -14.47 13.92 -13.80
CA ILE A 347 -14.10 12.78 -12.96
C ILE A 347 -14.72 12.94 -11.57
N MET A 348 -14.54 14.08 -10.92
CA MET A 348 -15.07 14.32 -9.57
C MET A 348 -16.61 14.32 -9.56
N GLU A 349 -17.28 14.86 -10.58
CA GLU A 349 -18.74 14.75 -10.72
C GLU A 349 -19.20 13.29 -10.83
N ALA A 350 -18.49 12.47 -11.61
CA ALA A 350 -18.81 11.05 -11.78
C ALA A 350 -18.57 10.22 -10.52
N LEU A 351 -17.53 10.56 -9.75
CA LEU A 351 -17.14 9.85 -8.54
C LEU A 351 -17.79 10.39 -7.27
N VAL A 352 -18.31 11.62 -7.26
CA VAL A 352 -18.90 12.23 -6.05
C VAL A 352 -20.38 12.54 -6.29
N LEU A 353 -20.72 13.39 -7.25
CA LEU A 353 -22.11 13.87 -7.39
C LEU A 353 -23.06 12.77 -7.83
N LYS A 354 -22.73 12.06 -8.92
CA LYS A 354 -23.60 11.01 -9.47
C LYS A 354 -23.98 9.92 -8.45
N PRO A 355 -23.04 9.34 -7.66
CA PRO A 355 -23.41 8.38 -6.64
C PRO A 355 -24.22 8.98 -5.50
N LEU A 356 -23.90 10.20 -5.04
CA LEU A 356 -24.67 10.87 -3.99
C LEU A 356 -26.11 11.17 -4.44
N ASP A 357 -26.30 11.61 -5.69
CA ASP A 357 -27.61 11.87 -6.28
C ASP A 357 -28.49 10.62 -6.30
N ARG A 358 -27.92 9.45 -6.64
CA ARG A 358 -28.66 8.17 -6.60
C ARG A 358 -29.09 7.78 -5.19
N MET A 359 -28.32 8.17 -4.18
CA MET A 359 -28.66 7.95 -2.77
C MET A 359 -29.52 9.07 -2.18
N GLY A 360 -29.82 10.13 -2.94
CA GLY A 360 -30.52 11.31 -2.44
C GLY A 360 -29.73 12.11 -1.39
N LYS A 361 -28.39 11.99 -1.39
CA LYS A 361 -27.49 12.70 -0.46
C LYS A 361 -26.85 13.92 -1.12
N LYS A 362 -26.51 14.90 -0.29
CA LYS A 362 -25.69 16.07 -0.63
C LYS A 362 -24.20 15.80 -0.41
N VAL A 363 -23.34 16.65 -0.98
CA VAL A 363 -21.90 16.64 -0.67
C VAL A 363 -21.68 16.96 0.82
N THR A 364 -22.51 17.83 1.39
CA THR A 364 -22.46 18.16 2.82
C THR A 364 -23.00 17.07 3.76
N ASP A 365 -23.63 16.01 3.24
CA ASP A 365 -24.14 14.90 4.07
C ASP A 365 -23.06 13.84 4.34
N ILE A 366 -21.86 14.01 3.76
CA ILE A 366 -20.74 13.10 3.93
C ILE A 366 -19.76 13.62 4.96
N ASP A 367 -19.51 12.87 6.02
CA ASP A 367 -18.68 13.34 7.14
C ASP A 367 -17.21 13.42 6.76
N LYS A 368 -16.67 12.38 6.12
CA LYS A 368 -15.29 12.36 5.64
C LYS A 368 -15.17 11.88 4.20
N TYR A 369 -14.30 12.56 3.46
CA TYR A 369 -13.84 12.12 2.15
C TYR A 369 -12.42 11.59 2.24
N ALA A 370 -12.20 10.37 1.75
CA ALA A 370 -10.88 9.83 1.50
C ALA A 370 -10.58 9.88 -0.01
N THR A 371 -9.49 10.54 -0.38
CA THR A 371 -9.03 10.71 -1.77
C THR A 371 -7.59 10.19 -1.91
N GLU A 372 -6.84 10.56 -2.94
CA GLU A 372 -5.40 10.23 -2.97
C GLU A 372 -4.63 10.89 -1.79
N MET A 373 -4.34 10.11 -0.74
CA MET A 373 -3.76 10.55 0.55
C MET A 373 -2.23 10.59 0.54
N HIS A 374 -1.65 10.98 -0.59
CA HIS A 374 -0.20 11.13 -0.69
C HIS A 374 0.33 12.07 0.39
N ASN A 375 1.36 11.63 1.10
CA ASN A 375 2.05 12.45 2.09
C ASN A 375 2.65 13.71 1.43
N PRO A 376 2.24 14.94 1.83
CA PRO A 376 2.71 16.18 1.23
C PRO A 376 4.21 16.42 1.45
N GLU A 377 4.83 15.87 2.50
CA GLU A 377 6.28 15.94 2.71
C GLU A 377 7.06 15.18 1.65
N VAL A 378 6.42 14.21 0.98
CA VAL A 378 7.00 13.48 -0.15
C VAL A 378 6.73 14.22 -1.47
N THR A 379 5.51 14.73 -1.65
CA THR A 379 5.07 15.24 -2.95
C THR A 379 5.44 16.69 -3.21
N VAL A 380 5.41 17.55 -2.19
CA VAL A 380 5.69 18.99 -2.32
C VAL A 380 7.16 19.26 -2.65
N PRO A 381 8.15 18.61 -2.01
CA PRO A 381 9.56 18.81 -2.37
C PRO A 381 9.90 18.51 -3.81
N ALA A 382 9.25 17.50 -4.38
CA ALA A 382 9.42 17.09 -5.78
C ALA A 382 8.51 17.85 -6.77
N GLY A 383 7.85 18.93 -6.34
CA GLY A 383 7.03 19.77 -7.21
C GLY A 383 5.68 19.18 -7.63
N SER A 384 5.24 18.08 -7.00
CA SER A 384 3.92 17.47 -7.28
C SER A 384 2.76 18.15 -6.51
N GLY A 385 3.06 19.08 -5.60
CA GLY A 385 2.07 19.79 -4.78
C GLY A 385 1.44 18.92 -3.68
N ASN A 386 0.46 19.49 -2.97
CA ASN A 386 -0.32 18.80 -1.94
C ASN A 386 -1.58 18.18 -2.58
N VAL A 387 -1.50 16.90 -2.93
CA VAL A 387 -2.56 16.18 -3.66
C VAL A 387 -3.87 16.09 -2.86
N PRO A 388 -3.89 15.60 -1.59
CA PRO A 388 -5.11 15.55 -0.80
C PRO A 388 -5.81 16.91 -0.68
N LEU A 389 -5.06 17.97 -0.32
CA LEU A 389 -5.62 19.33 -0.18
C LEU A 389 -6.30 19.80 -1.46
N ASN A 390 -5.66 19.59 -2.61
CA ASN A 390 -6.21 19.99 -3.90
C ASN A 390 -7.50 19.21 -4.21
N ASN A 391 -7.54 17.91 -3.93
CA ASN A 391 -8.75 17.10 -4.11
C ASN A 391 -9.89 17.58 -3.19
N TYR A 392 -9.62 17.88 -1.92
CA TYR A 392 -10.66 18.38 -1.01
C TYR A 392 -11.24 19.72 -1.44
N ARG A 393 -10.39 20.63 -1.93
CA ARG A 393 -10.85 21.89 -2.53
C ARG A 393 -11.73 21.66 -3.76
N MET A 394 -11.43 20.65 -4.57
CA MET A 394 -12.27 20.29 -5.71
C MET A 394 -13.64 19.75 -5.28
N ILE A 395 -13.71 18.91 -4.23
CA ILE A 395 -14.98 18.43 -3.68
C ILE A 395 -15.79 19.61 -3.10
N ALA A 396 -15.14 20.49 -2.32
CA ALA A 396 -15.77 21.70 -1.80
C ALA A 396 -16.31 22.60 -2.92
N ALA A 397 -15.57 22.74 -4.02
CA ALA A 397 -16.02 23.50 -5.18
C ALA A 397 -17.28 22.89 -5.83
N LEU A 398 -17.41 21.56 -5.87
CA LEU A 398 -18.65 20.92 -6.31
C LEU A 398 -19.83 21.24 -5.37
N ALA A 399 -19.61 21.27 -4.04
CA ALA A 399 -20.63 21.68 -3.08
C ALA A 399 -21.05 23.15 -3.28
N VAL A 400 -20.10 24.04 -3.58
CA VAL A 400 -20.39 25.45 -3.95
C VAL A 400 -21.22 25.51 -5.24
N LEU A 401 -20.87 24.74 -6.27
CA LEU A 401 -21.62 24.69 -7.53
C LEU A 401 -23.07 24.22 -7.33
N ARG A 402 -23.30 23.34 -6.35
CA ARG A 402 -24.64 22.90 -5.93
C ARG A 402 -25.34 23.82 -4.95
N SER A 403 -24.73 24.95 -4.59
CA SER A 403 -25.23 25.90 -3.59
C SER A 403 -25.47 25.25 -2.21
N GLU A 404 -24.71 24.21 -1.87
CA GLU A 404 -24.78 23.54 -0.56
C GLU A 404 -23.96 24.28 0.50
N ILE A 405 -22.89 24.96 0.08
CA ILE A 405 -22.03 25.81 0.92
C ILE A 405 -21.70 27.12 0.18
N ALA A 406 -21.28 28.17 0.91
CA ALA A 406 -20.75 29.38 0.28
C ALA A 406 -19.27 29.19 -0.13
N ARG A 407 -18.80 30.00 -1.08
CA ARG A 407 -17.38 29.98 -1.49
C ARG A 407 -16.41 30.27 -0.35
N SER A 408 -16.82 31.07 0.63
CA SER A 408 -16.05 31.36 1.85
C SER A 408 -15.84 30.14 2.75
N ASP A 409 -16.65 29.09 2.59
CA ASP A 409 -16.65 27.93 3.49
C ASP A 409 -15.74 26.80 2.99
N ILE A 410 -15.01 27.00 1.88
CA ILE A 410 -14.15 25.96 1.29
C ILE A 410 -13.07 25.49 2.27
N ASP A 411 -12.37 26.40 2.95
CA ASP A 411 -11.29 26.00 3.86
C ASP A 411 -11.86 25.28 5.11
N ARG A 412 -13.05 25.68 5.57
CA ARG A 412 -13.78 24.97 6.62
C ARG A 412 -14.18 23.56 6.17
N PHE A 413 -14.71 23.42 4.96
CA PHE A 413 -15.05 22.11 4.39
C PHE A 413 -13.81 21.20 4.32
N VAL A 414 -12.67 21.73 3.87
CA VAL A 414 -11.41 20.98 3.80
C VAL A 414 -10.99 20.48 5.19
N LEU A 415 -11.10 21.31 6.21
CA LEU A 415 -10.73 20.95 7.58
C LEU A 415 -11.69 19.92 8.19
N GLU A 416 -12.99 20.14 8.06
CA GLU A 416 -14.01 19.28 8.69
C GLU A 416 -14.17 17.95 7.94
N ARG A 417 -14.19 17.97 6.61
CA ARG A 417 -14.52 16.81 5.76
C ARG A 417 -13.35 16.17 5.03
N GLY A 418 -12.20 16.86 4.99
CA GLY A 418 -10.94 16.31 4.51
C GLY A 418 -10.07 15.78 5.64
N MET A 419 -8.80 15.54 5.33
CA MET A 419 -7.73 15.20 6.28
C MET A 419 -6.34 15.42 5.66
N PRO A 420 -5.26 15.53 6.44
CA PRO A 420 -3.90 15.55 5.89
C PRO A 420 -3.55 14.24 5.18
N GLY A 421 -2.76 14.33 4.10
CA GLY A 421 -2.19 13.14 3.46
C GLY A 421 -1.06 12.57 4.32
N PHE A 422 -1.03 11.25 4.50
CA PHE A 422 -0.04 10.57 5.35
C PHE A 422 0.58 9.35 4.69
N SER A 423 -0.01 8.86 3.59
CA SER A 423 0.35 7.58 3.00
C SER A 423 1.63 7.67 2.16
N PRO A 424 2.48 6.62 2.17
CA PRO A 424 3.63 6.56 1.29
C PRO A 424 3.19 6.52 -0.18
N THR A 425 4.07 6.97 -1.07
CA THR A 425 3.82 7.17 -2.51
C THR A 425 3.95 5.87 -3.34
N GLN A 426 3.22 4.83 -2.95
CA GLN A 426 3.15 3.57 -3.69
C GLN A 426 1.79 3.45 -4.38
N GLY A 427 1.69 3.70 -5.69
CA GLY A 427 0.44 3.94 -6.45
C GLY A 427 -0.89 3.47 -5.85
N HIS A 428 -1.05 2.17 -5.58
CA HIS A 428 -2.27 1.60 -4.99
C HIS A 428 -2.47 1.92 -3.50
N ILE A 429 -1.41 2.12 -2.72
CA ILE A 429 -1.49 2.44 -1.28
C ILE A 429 -2.20 3.77 -0.98
N PRO A 430 -1.82 4.95 -1.51
CA PRO A 430 -2.46 6.21 -1.17
C PRO A 430 -3.86 6.38 -1.79
N ALA A 431 -4.42 5.37 -2.46
CA ALA A 431 -5.68 5.45 -3.20
C ALA A 431 -6.93 5.43 -2.31
N ALA A 432 -7.04 6.38 -1.38
CA ALA A 432 -8.11 6.57 -0.39
C ALA A 432 -8.21 5.50 0.71
N VAL A 433 -7.91 4.23 0.42
CA VAL A 433 -8.16 3.11 1.33
C VAL A 433 -7.31 3.04 2.62
N PRO A 434 -6.20 3.77 2.81
CA PRO A 434 -5.51 3.82 4.12
C PRO A 434 -6.33 4.46 5.25
N PHE A 435 -7.41 5.17 4.94
CA PHE A 435 -8.32 5.73 5.94
C PHE A 435 -9.43 4.75 6.33
N LEU A 436 -9.57 3.62 5.64
CA LEU A 436 -10.71 2.73 5.81
C LEU A 436 -10.81 2.16 7.24
N GLY A 437 -9.68 1.78 7.84
CA GLY A 437 -9.64 1.38 9.25
C GLY A 437 -10.10 2.48 10.20
N HIS A 438 -9.53 3.67 10.06
CA HIS A 438 -9.89 4.86 10.83
C HIS A 438 -11.38 5.19 10.69
N ALA A 439 -11.92 5.15 9.48
CA ALA A 439 -13.33 5.41 9.22
C ALA A 439 -14.25 4.38 9.88
N ILE A 440 -13.90 3.09 9.83
CA ILE A 440 -14.67 2.04 10.51
C ILE A 440 -14.71 2.28 12.02
N ASP A 441 -13.56 2.59 12.62
CA ASP A 441 -13.45 2.84 14.05
C ASP A 441 -14.20 4.12 14.46
N SER A 442 -14.04 5.22 13.72
CA SER A 442 -14.77 6.47 13.97
C SER A 442 -16.29 6.30 13.84
N ILE A 443 -16.78 5.50 12.90
CA ILE A 443 -18.22 5.19 12.81
C ILE A 443 -18.68 4.34 14.00
N LYS A 444 -17.90 3.33 14.41
CA LYS A 444 -18.21 2.50 15.58
C LYS A 444 -18.21 3.29 16.88
N HIS A 445 -17.36 4.31 16.99
CA HIS A 445 -17.32 5.22 18.13
C HIS A 445 -18.36 6.36 18.05
N GLY A 446 -19.10 6.48 16.94
CA GLY A 446 -20.10 7.52 16.75
C GLY A 446 -19.54 8.93 16.52
N GLU A 447 -18.29 9.02 16.06
CA GLU A 447 -17.62 10.28 15.72
C GLU A 447 -18.06 10.82 14.35
N ILE A 448 -18.37 9.90 13.42
CA ILE A 448 -18.93 10.16 12.10
C ILE A 448 -19.99 9.10 11.79
N ASP A 449 -20.91 9.36 10.87
CA ASP A 449 -21.90 8.38 10.42
C ASP A 449 -21.51 7.70 9.11
N ASN A 450 -20.68 8.35 8.28
CA ASN A 450 -20.30 7.81 6.98
C ASN A 450 -18.97 8.36 6.44
N ALA A 451 -18.36 7.62 5.51
CA ALA A 451 -17.16 8.07 4.81
C ALA A 451 -17.15 7.62 3.35
N MET A 452 -16.80 8.53 2.45
CA MET A 452 -16.74 8.28 1.01
C MET A 452 -15.30 8.16 0.53
N PHE A 453 -15.00 7.09 -0.19
CA PHE A 453 -13.69 6.76 -0.72
C PHE A 453 -13.70 6.89 -2.23
N LEU A 454 -12.75 7.65 -2.79
CA LEU A 454 -12.61 7.80 -4.24
C LEU A 454 -11.14 7.79 -4.65
N ALA A 455 -10.85 7.10 -5.76
CA ALA A 455 -9.51 7.03 -6.32
C ALA A 455 -9.55 7.18 -7.83
N LYS A 456 -8.49 7.78 -8.40
CA LYS A 456 -8.33 7.98 -9.85
C LYS A 456 -7.10 7.22 -10.34
N GLY A 457 -7.17 6.70 -11.56
CA GLY A 457 -6.10 5.98 -12.23
C GLY A 457 -5.59 6.72 -13.46
N SER A 458 -4.27 6.86 -13.58
CA SER A 458 -3.60 7.44 -14.78
C SER A 458 -3.22 6.35 -15.78
N LEU A 459 -4.22 5.78 -16.49
CA LEU A 459 -3.99 4.67 -17.43
C LEU A 459 -3.04 5.02 -18.58
N PHE A 460 -2.91 6.30 -18.92
CA PHE A 460 -2.02 6.79 -19.98
C PHE A 460 -0.54 6.50 -19.77
N LEU A 461 -0.12 6.20 -18.54
CA LEU A 461 1.26 5.80 -18.24
C LEU A 461 1.62 4.47 -18.90
N GLY A 462 0.66 3.55 -19.04
CA GLY A 462 0.85 2.28 -19.74
C GLY A 462 0.92 2.41 -21.26
N ARG A 463 0.72 3.61 -21.82
CA ARG A 463 0.74 3.92 -23.27
C ARG A 463 -0.26 3.14 -24.13
N MET A 464 -1.28 2.50 -23.53
CA MET A 464 -2.34 1.78 -24.25
C MET A 464 -3.60 2.63 -24.49
N SER A 465 -3.78 3.71 -23.73
CA SER A 465 -4.95 4.60 -23.81
C SER A 465 -4.57 6.00 -23.33
N GLN A 466 -5.33 7.04 -23.67
CA GLN A 466 -5.19 8.39 -23.08
C GLN A 466 -6.20 8.66 -21.95
N LEU A 467 -6.99 7.64 -21.59
CA LEU A 467 -8.07 7.78 -20.62
C LEU A 467 -7.55 7.88 -19.19
N SER A 468 -8.39 8.50 -18.35
CA SER A 468 -8.30 8.39 -16.89
C SER A 468 -9.33 7.37 -16.41
N ASP A 469 -9.03 6.70 -15.32
CA ASP A 469 -9.93 5.78 -14.64
C ASP A 469 -10.35 6.34 -13.29
N GLY A 470 -11.43 5.81 -12.71
CA GLY A 470 -11.87 6.22 -11.40
C GLY A 470 -13.08 5.44 -10.90
N MET A 471 -13.06 5.15 -9.60
CA MET A 471 -14.13 4.48 -8.88
C MET A 471 -14.28 5.10 -7.49
N SER A 472 -15.46 4.94 -6.91
CA SER A 472 -15.73 5.36 -5.54
C SER A 472 -16.77 4.48 -4.87
N PHE A 473 -16.73 4.42 -3.55
CA PHE A 473 -17.73 3.77 -2.72
C PHE A 473 -17.94 4.58 -1.44
N LEU A 474 -19.07 4.31 -0.79
CA LEU A 474 -19.44 4.88 0.50
C LEU A 474 -19.56 3.74 1.51
N ILE A 475 -19.02 3.93 2.71
CA ILE A 475 -19.41 3.15 3.88
C ILE A 475 -20.30 4.01 4.77
N GLU A 476 -21.28 3.39 5.40
CA GLU A 476 -22.21 4.08 6.29
C GLU A 476 -22.51 3.20 7.50
N LYS A 477 -22.79 3.85 8.62
CA LYS A 477 -23.24 3.22 9.86
C LYS A 477 -24.27 2.14 9.57
N ASN A 478 -24.12 1.00 10.24
CA ASN A 478 -25.02 -0.13 10.05
C ASN A 478 -26.45 0.28 10.45
N PRO A 479 -27.44 0.16 9.56
CA PRO A 479 -28.82 0.57 9.85
C PRO A 479 -29.54 -0.38 10.79
N LYS A 480 -29.01 -1.60 11.00
CA LYS A 480 -29.56 -2.51 11.99
C LYS A 480 -29.17 -2.00 13.38
N GLU A 481 -30.07 -1.26 14.00
CA GLU A 481 -30.01 -1.02 15.44
C GLU A 481 -30.11 -2.37 16.17
N ARG A 482 -29.28 -2.55 17.21
CA ARG A 482 -29.32 -3.71 18.11
C ARG A 482 -30.69 -3.86 18.77
#